data_AF-A0A845A7H7-F1
#
_entry.id   AF-A0A845A7H7-F1
#
_cell.length_a   1.000
_cell.length_b   1.000
_cell.length_c   1.000
_cell.angle_alpha   90.00
_cell.angle_beta   90.00
_cell.angle_gamma   90.00
#
_symmetry.space_group_name_H-M   'P 1'
#
loop_
_entity.id
_entity.type
_entity.pdbx_description
1 polymer ?
#
loop_
_entity_poly.entity_id
_entity_poly.type
_entity_poly.pdbx_seq_one_letter_code
_entity_poly.pdbx_strand_id
1 'polypeptide(L)'
;MDFEVVPHRTRWSSDARNKVFLLTDGWDDWFKYNTMYIALFVDAEGEEHRIGEVKIGQFGMLPEQRRPNIPDRFTNLGEIFFSVGQDDTYYEMLNELGDEFRDAYLKAMRDVAQDAELFERALNEDVMGVSLLRSVSDTSVRGQFRWMTQGGARLTRYSFSYTPPPWGRNNQPPTFKFKVLPESFPPTNVHVLIGRNNVGKTYTVEQMTNAIVRPDEGDFGQFEWEENPFGLAETESFSNIISVTFSAFDPFEPLPNRQDKLSSVRYQYIGLKHVGKNDDGKPKPPKSPDDLAADFGKSVQFIVTQSAKADRWRRALALLESDPIFKQAEIWSLIEKYQELQQLFERRDALNELRKSARQLYSKLSSGHKIVVLTITRLVETLEERSLVIVDEPEAHLHPPLLSAFTRSLSDLLINRNGVAIIATHSPVILQEVPRTCVWCLRRTGREKRIERPAKETFGENVGTLTQAIFQLEVTTSGFHRMLSNAVNENLTYDGVVERFNGQLGDEARAIVRSLIAARDQGA
;
A
#
# COMPACT_ATOMS: atom_id res chain seq x y z
N MET A 1 22.51 -3.32 -30.59
CA MET A 1 21.09 -3.64 -30.37
C MET A 1 20.29 -2.74 -31.28
N ASP A 2 19.32 -3.28 -32.02
CA ASP A 2 18.53 -2.52 -32.97
C ASP A 2 17.18 -2.14 -32.36
N PHE A 3 16.83 -0.86 -32.43
CA PHE A 3 15.56 -0.32 -31.93
C PHE A 3 14.70 0.19 -33.09
N GLU A 4 13.39 -0.02 -32.98
CA GLU A 4 12.40 0.46 -33.94
C GLU A 4 11.18 1.04 -33.21
N VAL A 5 10.84 2.29 -33.51
CA VAL A 5 9.67 2.98 -32.94
C VAL A 5 8.48 2.74 -33.83
N VAL A 6 7.38 2.24 -33.27
CA VAL A 6 6.17 1.93 -34.04
C VAL A 6 4.88 2.35 -33.30
N PRO A 7 3.79 2.64 -34.01
CA PRO A 7 2.49 2.88 -33.39
C PRO A 7 1.98 1.71 -32.53
N HIS A 8 1.27 2.01 -31.44
CA HIS A 8 0.54 1.01 -30.66
C HIS A 8 -0.49 0.31 -31.56
N ARG A 9 -0.34 -1.02 -31.76
CA ARG A 9 -1.06 -1.92 -32.71
C ARG A 9 -0.36 -2.25 -34.03
N THR A 10 0.84 -1.75 -34.28
CA THR A 10 1.62 -2.23 -35.43
C THR A 10 2.08 -3.67 -35.19
N ARG A 11 1.77 -4.58 -36.12
CA ARG A 11 2.35 -5.91 -36.17
C ARG A 11 3.68 -5.84 -36.93
N TRP A 12 4.76 -6.32 -36.35
CA TRP A 12 6.03 -6.49 -37.05
C TRP A 12 6.05 -7.77 -37.90
N SER A 13 7.00 -7.86 -38.82
CA SER A 13 7.22 -9.08 -39.60
C SER A 13 7.53 -10.26 -38.68
N SER A 14 7.05 -11.45 -39.04
CA SER A 14 7.39 -12.71 -38.38
C SER A 14 8.89 -13.01 -38.37
N ASP A 15 9.67 -12.30 -39.20
CA ASP A 15 11.11 -12.47 -39.36
C ASP A 15 11.93 -11.49 -38.51
N ALA A 16 11.28 -10.62 -37.73
CA ALA A 16 11.99 -9.76 -36.79
C ALA A 16 12.71 -10.64 -35.75
N ARG A 17 14.02 -10.46 -35.59
CA ARG A 17 14.87 -11.17 -34.64
C ARG A 17 15.87 -10.21 -34.00
N ASN A 18 16.21 -10.45 -32.74
CA ASN A 18 17.16 -9.66 -31.96
C ASN A 18 16.91 -8.14 -32.02
N LYS A 19 15.64 -7.75 -31.92
CA LYS A 19 15.20 -6.36 -32.11
C LYS A 19 14.30 -5.90 -30.97
N VAL A 20 14.48 -4.66 -30.56
CA VAL A 20 13.63 -3.98 -29.59
C VAL A 20 12.63 -3.09 -30.32
N PHE A 21 11.35 -3.22 -30.00
CA PHE A 21 10.29 -2.34 -30.45
C PHE A 21 9.87 -1.39 -29.33
N LEU A 22 9.78 -0.11 -29.66
CA LEU A 22 9.22 0.92 -28.78
C LEU A 22 7.84 1.31 -29.32
N LEU A 23 6.80 0.79 -28.70
CA LEU A 23 5.43 1.11 -29.09
C LEU A 23 5.05 2.47 -28.54
N THR A 24 4.69 3.41 -29.40
CA THR A 24 4.18 4.72 -28.96
C THR A 24 2.79 4.54 -28.36
N ASP A 25 2.63 4.72 -27.05
CA ASP A 25 1.28 4.86 -26.50
C ASP A 25 0.72 6.26 -26.85
N GLY A 26 -0.58 6.35 -27.10
CA GLY A 26 -1.32 7.61 -27.18
C GLY A 26 -1.60 8.20 -25.79
N TRP A 27 -0.76 7.89 -24.79
CA TRP A 27 -0.89 8.42 -23.43
C TRP A 27 -0.36 9.84 -23.39
N ASP A 28 -1.16 10.71 -22.77
CA ASP A 28 -0.91 12.14 -22.73
C ASP A 28 -0.85 12.59 -21.26
N ASP A 29 0.34 13.01 -20.83
CA ASP A 29 0.58 13.51 -19.49
C ASP A 29 0.10 14.97 -19.39
N TRP A 30 -1.06 15.16 -18.77
CA TRP A 30 -1.68 16.47 -18.50
C TRP A 30 -1.97 17.33 -19.73
N PHE A 31 -2.11 16.72 -20.91
CA PHE A 31 -2.16 17.46 -22.17
C PHE A 31 -0.87 18.24 -22.48
N LYS A 32 0.27 17.87 -21.88
CA LYS A 32 1.57 18.54 -22.11
C LYS A 32 2.57 17.63 -22.83
N TYR A 33 2.76 16.41 -22.35
CA TYR A 33 3.80 15.51 -22.86
C TYR A 33 3.30 14.12 -23.26
N ASN A 34 3.85 13.59 -24.36
CA ASN A 34 3.63 12.25 -24.89
C ASN A 34 4.96 11.49 -24.89
N THR A 35 5.45 11.15 -23.70
CA THR A 35 6.80 10.55 -23.50
C THR A 35 6.76 9.05 -23.25
N MET A 36 5.58 8.44 -23.18
CA MET A 36 5.40 7.02 -22.82
C MET A 36 5.60 6.09 -24.02
N TYR A 37 6.33 5.00 -23.79
CA TYR A 37 6.56 3.91 -24.72
C TYR A 37 6.39 2.57 -24.00
N ILE A 38 5.96 1.54 -24.73
CA ILE A 38 6.02 0.15 -24.27
C ILE A 38 7.17 -0.53 -24.99
N ALA A 39 8.16 -1.01 -24.24
CA ALA A 39 9.30 -1.73 -24.76
C ALA A 39 9.01 -3.22 -24.86
N LEU A 40 9.24 -3.78 -26.05
CA LEU A 40 9.14 -5.20 -26.37
C LEU A 40 10.44 -5.66 -27.01
N PHE A 41 10.92 -6.85 -26.69
CA PHE A 41 12.09 -7.46 -27.30
C PHE A 41 11.68 -8.75 -28.00
N VAL A 42 12.12 -8.92 -29.25
CA VAL A 42 11.98 -10.17 -29.98
C VAL A 42 13.36 -10.80 -30.07
N ASP A 43 13.52 -11.99 -29.50
CA ASP A 43 14.81 -12.67 -29.39
C ASP A 43 15.28 -13.34 -30.69
N ALA A 44 16.29 -14.20 -30.61
CA ALA A 44 16.85 -14.90 -31.76
C ALA A 44 15.94 -16.03 -32.27
N GLU A 45 15.12 -16.59 -31.39
CA GLU A 45 14.13 -17.63 -31.64
C GLU A 45 12.83 -17.06 -32.22
N GLY A 46 12.57 -15.78 -31.97
CA GLY A 46 11.36 -15.07 -32.36
C GLY A 46 10.30 -15.02 -31.25
N GLU A 47 10.67 -15.34 -30.02
CA GLU A 47 9.81 -15.19 -28.85
C GLU A 47 9.74 -13.72 -28.43
N GLU A 48 8.54 -13.30 -28.04
CA GLU A 48 8.25 -11.91 -27.66
C GLU A 48 8.35 -11.74 -26.15
N HIS A 49 9.33 -10.95 -25.72
CA HIS A 49 9.56 -10.60 -24.33
C HIS A 49 9.08 -9.18 -24.07
N ARG A 50 8.05 -9.04 -23.24
CA ARG A 50 7.54 -7.73 -22.86
C ARG A 50 8.36 -7.16 -21.71
N ILE A 51 9.22 -6.19 -22.02
CA ILE A 51 10.07 -5.52 -21.02
C ILE A 51 9.22 -4.61 -20.12
N GLY A 52 8.32 -3.80 -20.69
CA GLY A 52 7.39 -2.96 -19.94
C GLY A 52 7.39 -1.49 -20.38
N GLU A 53 6.79 -0.64 -19.55
CA GLU A 53 6.60 0.78 -19.83
C GLU A 53 7.87 1.61 -19.49
N VAL A 54 8.30 2.45 -20.43
CA VAL A 54 9.44 3.37 -20.29
C VAL A 54 9.03 4.76 -20.77
N LYS A 55 9.48 5.80 -20.05
CA LYS A 55 9.34 7.18 -20.54
C LYS A 55 10.68 7.71 -21.04
N ILE A 56 10.65 8.42 -22.15
CA ILE A 56 11.82 9.03 -22.77
C ILE A 56 11.65 10.55 -22.77
N GLY A 57 12.64 11.26 -22.27
CA GLY A 57 12.75 12.72 -22.28
C GLY A 57 13.85 13.20 -23.24
N GLN A 58 13.83 14.49 -23.55
CA GLN A 58 14.84 15.17 -24.34
C GLN A 58 15.25 16.47 -23.62
N PHE A 59 16.55 16.77 -23.58
CA PHE A 59 17.05 18.03 -23.05
C PHE A 59 16.63 19.20 -23.95
N GLY A 60 16.21 20.31 -23.35
CA GLY A 60 15.81 21.52 -24.07
C GLY A 60 14.56 21.36 -24.94
N MET A 61 13.56 20.58 -24.50
CA MET A 61 12.29 20.47 -25.20
C MET A 61 11.59 21.84 -25.30
N LEU A 62 11.12 22.18 -26.49
CA LEU A 62 10.38 23.43 -26.72
C LEU A 62 9.02 23.39 -26.00
N PRO A 63 8.43 24.53 -25.60
CA PRO A 63 7.15 24.58 -24.88
C PRO A 63 5.99 23.87 -25.60
N GLU A 64 5.96 23.93 -26.93
CA GLU A 64 4.94 23.28 -27.78
C GLU A 64 5.28 21.82 -28.11
N GLN A 65 6.52 21.38 -27.83
CA GLN A 65 6.99 20.04 -28.16
C GLN A 65 6.44 19.04 -27.14
N ARG A 66 5.51 18.19 -27.58
CA ARG A 66 4.88 17.18 -26.71
C ARG A 66 5.67 15.88 -26.62
N ARG A 67 6.31 15.44 -27.72
CA ARG A 67 7.03 14.16 -27.81
C ARG A 67 8.53 14.41 -28.04
N PRO A 68 9.45 13.67 -27.40
CA PRO A 68 10.87 13.73 -27.74
C PRO A 68 11.10 13.32 -29.21
N ASN A 69 12.02 13.99 -29.89
CA ASN A 69 12.31 13.75 -31.31
C ASN A 69 13.29 12.58 -31.51
N ILE A 70 12.95 11.41 -30.98
CA ILE A 70 13.76 10.20 -31.17
C ILE A 70 13.66 9.70 -32.63
N PRO A 71 14.73 9.13 -33.22
CA PRO A 71 14.66 8.52 -34.55
C PRO A 71 13.71 7.32 -34.59
N ASP A 72 13.07 7.07 -35.74
CA ASP A 72 12.22 5.87 -35.93
C ASP A 72 13.03 4.57 -35.82
N ARG A 73 14.33 4.61 -36.12
CA ARG A 73 15.27 3.50 -35.98
C ARG A 73 16.60 4.00 -35.43
N PHE A 74 17.15 3.31 -34.44
CA PHE A 74 18.43 3.65 -33.83
C PHE A 74 19.09 2.43 -33.20
N THR A 75 20.39 2.54 -32.91
CA THR A 75 21.11 1.55 -32.09
C THR A 75 21.40 2.05 -30.69
N ASN A 76 21.53 3.37 -30.53
CA ASN A 76 21.64 4.08 -29.27
C ASN A 76 20.90 5.42 -29.40
N LEU A 77 20.23 5.85 -28.34
CA LEU A 77 19.72 7.21 -28.24
C LEU A 77 20.90 8.19 -28.17
N GLY A 78 20.76 9.33 -28.83
CA GLY A 78 21.76 10.39 -28.83
C GLY A 78 21.91 11.08 -27.47
N GLU A 79 22.96 11.91 -27.35
CA GLU A 79 23.35 12.55 -26.08
C GLU A 79 22.33 13.56 -25.50
N ILE A 80 21.30 13.89 -26.28
CA ILE A 80 20.23 14.81 -25.87
C ILE A 80 19.03 14.10 -25.24
N PHE A 81 19.01 12.75 -25.20
CA PHE A 81 17.90 11.99 -24.65
C PHE A 81 18.24 11.32 -23.33
N PHE A 82 17.21 11.02 -22.56
CA PHE A 82 17.29 10.26 -21.31
C PHE A 82 16.00 9.46 -21.13
N SER A 83 16.06 8.35 -20.41
CA SER A 83 14.87 7.52 -20.17
C SER A 83 14.80 7.00 -18.74
N VAL A 84 13.61 6.56 -18.33
CA VAL A 84 13.41 5.88 -17.07
C VAL A 84 12.25 4.89 -17.16
N GLY A 85 12.49 3.66 -16.70
CA GLY A 85 11.43 2.66 -16.48
C GLY A 85 10.33 3.21 -15.56
N GLN A 86 9.08 2.83 -15.82
CA GLN A 86 7.91 3.39 -15.11
C GLN A 86 7.38 2.49 -13.98
N ASP A 87 8.04 1.35 -13.76
CA ASP A 87 7.73 0.36 -12.74
C ASP A 87 8.97 -0.52 -12.50
N ASP A 88 9.13 -1.11 -11.33
CA ASP A 88 10.25 -2.01 -10.99
C ASP A 88 10.29 -3.27 -11.85
N THR A 89 9.12 -3.76 -12.30
CA THR A 89 9.02 -4.90 -13.20
C THR A 89 9.78 -4.66 -14.50
N TYR A 90 9.95 -3.40 -14.92
CA TYR A 90 10.76 -3.07 -16.09
C TYR A 90 12.22 -3.54 -15.93
N TYR A 91 12.82 -3.26 -14.78
CA TYR A 91 14.20 -3.65 -14.50
C TYR A 91 14.30 -5.13 -14.12
N GLU A 92 13.24 -5.71 -13.54
CA GLU A 92 13.14 -7.16 -13.28
C GLU A 92 13.17 -7.94 -14.60
N MET A 93 12.33 -7.57 -15.56
CA MET A 93 12.31 -8.20 -16.89
C MET A 93 13.66 -8.05 -17.61
N LEU A 94 14.33 -6.90 -17.47
CA LEU A 94 15.67 -6.74 -18.04
C LEU A 94 16.70 -7.67 -17.37
N ASN A 95 16.62 -7.88 -16.05
CA ASN A 95 17.47 -8.84 -15.35
C ASN A 95 17.19 -10.29 -15.80
N GLU A 96 15.93 -10.66 -16.04
CA GLU A 96 15.54 -11.99 -16.55
C GLU A 96 16.09 -12.26 -17.96
N LEU A 97 16.24 -11.22 -18.79
CA LEU A 97 16.85 -11.31 -20.13
C LEU A 97 18.39 -11.42 -20.10
N GLY A 98 19.01 -11.31 -18.92
CA GLY A 98 20.44 -11.50 -18.71
C GLY A 98 21.26 -10.22 -18.66
N ASP A 99 22.35 -10.25 -17.89
CA ASP A 99 23.19 -9.08 -17.57
C ASP A 99 23.72 -8.35 -18.82
N GLU A 100 24.22 -9.09 -19.82
CA GLU A 100 24.75 -8.50 -21.05
C GLU A 100 23.68 -7.74 -21.84
N PHE A 101 22.47 -8.33 -21.94
CA PHE A 101 21.35 -7.68 -22.60
C PHE A 101 20.90 -6.44 -21.85
N ARG A 102 20.69 -6.55 -20.53
CA ARG A 102 20.30 -5.44 -19.65
C ARG A 102 21.26 -4.26 -19.81
N ASP A 103 22.56 -4.50 -19.65
CA ASP A 103 23.55 -3.42 -19.61
C ASP A 103 23.65 -2.72 -20.98
N ALA A 104 23.59 -3.50 -22.07
CA ALA A 104 23.57 -2.96 -23.43
C ALA A 104 22.29 -2.16 -23.71
N TYR A 105 21.13 -2.67 -23.26
CA TYR A 105 19.83 -2.04 -23.43
C TYR A 105 19.75 -0.71 -22.67
N LEU A 106 20.08 -0.71 -21.37
CA LEU A 106 19.99 0.48 -20.52
C LEU A 106 20.93 1.59 -21.00
N LYS A 107 22.13 1.22 -21.44
CA LYS A 107 23.09 2.14 -22.05
C LYS A 107 22.56 2.74 -23.36
N ALA A 108 22.00 1.91 -24.23
CA ALA A 108 21.43 2.36 -25.50
C ALA A 108 20.21 3.28 -25.30
N MET A 109 19.43 3.04 -24.25
CA MET A 109 18.27 3.85 -23.88
C MET A 109 18.61 5.09 -23.03
N ARG A 110 19.88 5.24 -22.62
CA ARG A 110 20.34 6.30 -21.70
C ARG A 110 19.47 6.39 -20.45
N ASP A 111 19.34 5.25 -19.79
CA ASP A 111 18.51 5.13 -18.59
C ASP A 111 19.14 5.86 -17.38
N VAL A 112 18.36 6.73 -16.76
CA VAL A 112 18.82 7.60 -15.65
C VAL A 112 18.94 6.85 -14.32
N ALA A 113 18.34 5.67 -14.16
CA ALA A 113 18.57 4.87 -12.97
C ALA A 113 19.99 4.27 -13.01
N GLN A 114 20.47 3.90 -14.20
CA GLN A 114 21.84 3.43 -14.43
C GLN A 114 22.90 4.55 -14.29
N ASP A 115 22.62 5.75 -14.82
CA ASP A 115 23.56 6.87 -14.84
C ASP A 115 23.13 8.00 -13.87
N ALA A 116 23.84 8.09 -12.74
CA ALA A 116 23.56 9.08 -11.70
C ALA A 116 23.79 10.53 -12.14
N GLU A 117 24.81 10.79 -12.94
CA GLU A 117 25.10 12.14 -13.42
C GLU A 117 24.06 12.59 -14.44
N LEU A 118 23.61 11.67 -15.31
CA LEU A 118 22.52 11.93 -16.25
C LEU A 118 21.22 12.23 -15.51
N PHE A 119 20.92 11.52 -14.42
CA PHE A 119 19.75 11.79 -13.58
C PHE A 119 19.77 13.21 -13.01
N GLU A 120 20.87 13.63 -12.36
CA GLU A 120 20.99 14.98 -11.81
C GLU A 120 20.82 16.07 -12.87
N ARG A 121 21.38 15.85 -14.07
CA ARG A 121 21.21 16.78 -15.19
C ARG A 121 19.75 16.83 -15.64
N ALA A 122 19.11 15.68 -15.79
CA ALA A 122 17.72 15.55 -16.24
C ALA A 122 16.73 16.19 -15.25
N LEU A 123 17.02 16.21 -13.94
CA LEU A 123 16.16 16.88 -12.95
C LEU A 123 15.93 18.37 -13.20
N ASN A 124 16.80 19.02 -13.98
CA ASN A 124 16.64 20.43 -14.36
C ASN A 124 15.65 20.66 -15.53
N GLU A 125 15.20 19.59 -16.19
CA GLU A 125 14.26 19.67 -17.31
C GLU A 125 12.81 19.54 -16.83
N ASP A 126 11.91 20.39 -17.32
CA ASP A 126 10.48 20.37 -16.96
C ASP A 126 9.81 19.02 -17.28
N VAL A 127 10.18 18.40 -18.41
CA VAL A 127 9.68 17.08 -18.81
C VAL A 127 10.02 15.98 -17.80
N MET A 128 11.14 16.11 -17.09
CA MET A 128 11.54 15.13 -16.08
C MET A 128 10.58 15.15 -14.90
N GLY A 129 10.30 16.33 -14.34
CA GLY A 129 9.37 16.49 -13.22
C GLY A 129 7.91 16.25 -13.60
N VAL A 130 7.44 16.87 -14.69
CA VAL A 130 6.02 16.85 -15.08
C VAL A 130 5.59 15.50 -15.68
N SER A 131 6.51 14.81 -16.36
CA SER A 131 6.20 13.54 -17.03
C SER A 131 6.94 12.34 -16.47
N LEU A 132 8.28 12.29 -16.55
CA LEU A 132 9.03 11.05 -16.25
C LEU A 132 8.90 10.61 -14.79
N LEU A 133 8.96 11.57 -13.86
CA LEU A 133 8.77 11.36 -12.42
C LEU A 133 7.30 11.47 -11.98
N ARG A 134 6.34 11.55 -12.90
CA ARG A 134 4.92 11.64 -12.55
C ARG A 134 4.43 10.41 -11.79
N SER A 135 4.89 9.22 -12.21
CA SER A 135 4.42 7.93 -11.68
C SER A 135 5.46 7.18 -10.84
N VAL A 136 6.70 7.67 -10.82
CA VAL A 136 7.81 7.12 -10.03
C VAL A 136 8.49 8.25 -9.25
N SER A 137 8.90 8.01 -8.02
CA SER A 137 9.65 8.97 -7.20
C SER A 137 11.14 9.02 -7.55
N ASP A 138 11.79 10.14 -7.26
CA ASP A 138 13.24 10.27 -7.39
C ASP A 138 13.97 9.29 -6.45
N THR A 139 13.40 9.04 -5.26
CA THR A 139 13.91 8.04 -4.30
C THR A 139 13.94 6.63 -4.91
N SER A 140 12.88 6.23 -5.63
CA SER A 140 12.86 4.94 -6.35
C SER A 140 13.93 4.86 -7.43
N VAL A 141 14.14 5.94 -8.20
CA VAL A 141 15.16 5.99 -9.26
C VAL A 141 16.57 5.89 -8.68
N ARG A 142 16.86 6.65 -7.62
CA ARG A 142 18.17 6.68 -6.95
C ARG A 142 18.50 5.39 -6.21
N GLY A 143 17.49 4.75 -5.62
CA GLY A 143 17.63 3.55 -4.81
C GLY A 143 17.40 2.29 -5.61
N GLN A 144 16.15 1.84 -5.65
CA GLN A 144 15.81 0.49 -6.10
C GLN A 144 16.04 0.27 -7.60
N PHE A 145 15.66 1.22 -8.45
CA PHE A 145 15.86 1.06 -9.89
C PHE A 145 17.36 0.96 -10.20
N ARG A 146 18.18 1.83 -9.61
CA ARG A 146 19.64 1.78 -9.72
C ARG A 146 20.23 0.46 -9.21
N TRP A 147 19.72 -0.05 -8.08
CA TRP A 147 20.13 -1.36 -7.57
C TRP A 147 19.81 -2.47 -8.58
N MET A 148 18.63 -2.44 -9.19
CA MET A 148 18.21 -3.44 -10.18
C MET A 148 18.94 -3.31 -11.51
N THR A 149 19.38 -2.11 -11.92
CA THR A 149 20.23 -1.94 -13.12
C THR A 149 21.59 -2.62 -13.00
N GLN A 150 21.98 -3.02 -11.78
CA GLN A 150 23.23 -3.72 -11.46
C GLN A 150 23.00 -5.21 -11.14
N GLY A 151 21.82 -5.76 -11.44
CA GLY A 151 21.47 -7.15 -11.13
C GLY A 151 20.98 -7.37 -9.69
N GLY A 152 20.70 -6.29 -8.97
CA GLY A 152 20.17 -6.35 -7.63
C GLY A 152 18.78 -7.00 -7.54
N ALA A 153 18.54 -7.78 -6.48
CA ALA A 153 17.24 -8.40 -6.23
C ALA A 153 16.13 -7.37 -6.02
N ARG A 154 14.95 -7.65 -6.56
CA ARG A 154 13.74 -6.81 -6.43
C ARG A 154 13.23 -6.76 -4.98
N LEU A 155 13.06 -7.91 -4.33
CA LEU A 155 12.63 -7.98 -2.94
C LEU A 155 13.83 -8.04 -2.01
N THR A 156 13.85 -7.21 -0.98
CA THR A 156 15.01 -7.10 -0.08
C THR A 156 14.57 -7.09 1.37
N ARG A 157 15.41 -7.68 2.24
CA ARG A 157 15.21 -7.60 3.69
C ARG A 157 15.48 -6.18 4.16
N TYR A 158 14.65 -5.68 5.07
CA TYR A 158 14.90 -4.42 5.75
C TYR A 158 14.33 -4.42 7.17
N SER A 159 14.92 -3.58 8.02
CA SER A 159 14.40 -3.28 9.35
C SER A 159 14.65 -1.84 9.71
N PHE A 160 13.65 -1.25 10.35
CA PHE A 160 13.69 0.11 10.85
C PHE A 160 13.04 0.16 12.22
N SER A 161 13.36 1.20 12.95
CA SER A 161 12.77 1.48 14.25
C SER A 161 12.21 2.89 14.30
N TYR A 162 11.25 3.12 15.18
CA TYR A 162 10.68 4.42 15.44
C TYR A 162 10.63 4.67 16.94
N THR A 163 11.22 5.78 17.37
CA THR A 163 11.21 6.23 18.76
C THR A 163 10.37 7.52 18.84
N PRO A 164 9.19 7.49 19.50
CA PRO A 164 8.38 8.68 19.71
C PRO A 164 9.12 9.79 20.46
N PRO A 165 8.62 11.04 20.49
CA PRO A 165 9.18 12.08 21.33
C PRO A 165 8.96 11.77 22.82
N PRO A 166 9.85 12.23 23.74
CA PRO A 166 9.75 11.94 25.16
C PRO A 166 8.45 12.44 25.80
N TRP A 167 7.80 11.60 26.61
CA TRP A 167 6.60 11.99 27.35
C TRP A 167 6.95 12.55 28.74
N GLY A 168 7.21 13.85 28.82
CA GLY A 168 7.50 14.54 30.09
C GLY A 168 8.92 14.30 30.61
N ARG A 169 9.24 14.84 31.80
CA ARG A 169 10.59 14.73 32.39
C ARG A 169 10.88 13.29 32.85
N ASN A 170 12.02 12.74 32.44
CA ASN A 170 12.57 11.42 32.80
C ASN A 170 11.84 10.17 32.28
N ASN A 171 11.02 10.27 31.23
CA ASN A 171 10.41 9.09 30.61
C ASN A 171 10.95 8.89 29.19
N GLN A 172 11.77 7.85 28.98
CA GLN A 172 12.18 7.45 27.63
C GLN A 172 11.04 6.65 26.99
N PRO A 173 10.55 7.09 25.82
CA PRO A 173 9.52 6.36 25.10
C PRO A 173 10.11 5.06 24.54
N PRO A 174 9.34 3.97 24.50
CA PRO A 174 9.81 2.71 23.94
C PRO A 174 9.92 2.81 22.42
N THR A 175 10.95 2.18 21.88
CA THR A 175 11.23 2.10 20.45
C THR A 175 10.42 0.97 19.81
N PHE A 176 9.65 1.29 18.78
CA PHE A 176 8.97 0.31 17.94
C PHE A 176 9.95 -0.21 16.91
N LYS A 177 10.09 -1.54 16.81
CA LYS A 177 10.95 -2.19 15.81
C LYS A 177 10.12 -2.92 14.77
N PHE A 178 10.41 -2.66 13.51
CA PHE A 178 9.74 -3.22 12.35
C PHE A 178 10.77 -3.97 11.51
N LYS A 179 10.49 -5.24 11.26
CA LYS A 179 11.36 -6.11 10.46
C LYS A 179 10.52 -6.79 9.40
N VAL A 180 10.98 -6.67 8.15
CA VAL A 180 10.32 -7.25 6.98
C VAL A 180 11.29 -8.24 6.34
N LEU A 181 10.85 -9.49 6.29
CA LEU A 181 11.57 -10.62 5.71
C LEU A 181 10.86 -11.03 4.40
N PRO A 182 11.47 -10.81 3.23
CA PRO A 182 10.97 -11.36 1.98
C PRO A 182 10.77 -12.87 2.08
N GLU A 183 9.76 -13.38 1.39
CA GLU A 183 9.45 -14.83 1.29
C GLU A 183 9.15 -15.53 2.64
N SER A 184 8.97 -14.76 3.72
CA SER A 184 8.58 -15.32 5.02
C SER A 184 7.16 -15.89 4.99
N PHE A 185 6.96 -17.01 5.66
CA PHE A 185 5.66 -17.66 5.82
C PHE A 185 5.43 -18.04 7.30
N PRO A 186 4.54 -17.33 8.03
CA PRO A 186 3.66 -16.25 7.57
C PRO A 186 4.43 -14.96 7.21
N PRO A 187 3.85 -14.09 6.34
CA PRO A 187 4.47 -12.82 5.96
C PRO A 187 4.68 -11.86 7.15
N THR A 188 5.70 -11.02 7.03
CA THR A 188 6.14 -10.08 8.09
C THR A 188 6.01 -8.61 7.74
N ASN A 189 5.33 -8.30 6.63
CA ASN A 189 5.18 -6.94 6.09
C ASN A 189 3.93 -6.19 6.57
N VAL A 190 3.09 -6.80 7.42
CA VAL A 190 1.97 -6.13 8.10
C VAL A 190 2.25 -6.13 9.59
N HIS A 191 2.46 -4.94 10.16
CA HIS A 191 2.65 -4.73 11.58
C HIS A 191 1.40 -4.14 12.21
N VAL A 192 1.08 -4.55 13.44
CA VAL A 192 -0.16 -4.20 14.11
C VAL A 192 0.12 -3.53 15.45
N LEU A 193 -0.37 -2.31 15.63
CA LEU A 193 -0.44 -1.62 16.91
C LEU A 193 -1.84 -1.85 17.51
N ILE A 194 -1.91 -2.67 18.56
CA ILE A 194 -3.18 -3.02 19.20
C ILE A 194 -3.22 -2.60 20.66
N GLY A 195 -4.41 -2.26 21.14
CA GLY A 195 -4.64 -1.89 22.53
C GLY A 195 -6.00 -1.25 22.72
N ARG A 196 -6.30 -0.89 23.96
CA ARG A 196 -7.59 -0.28 24.35
C ARG A 196 -7.81 1.07 23.66
N ASN A 197 -9.03 1.58 23.75
CA ASN A 197 -9.30 2.95 23.35
C ASN A 197 -8.48 3.91 24.22
N ASN A 198 -8.04 5.03 23.64
CA ASN A 198 -7.28 6.09 24.33
C ASN A 198 -5.87 5.70 24.86
N VAL A 199 -5.30 4.58 24.43
CA VAL A 199 -3.88 4.25 24.71
C VAL A 199 -2.89 4.99 23.81
N GLY A 200 -3.39 5.66 22.76
CA GLY A 200 -2.59 6.49 21.85
C GLY A 200 -2.17 5.82 20.55
N LYS A 201 -2.93 4.84 20.03
CA LYS A 201 -2.63 4.14 18.76
C LYS A 201 -2.65 5.11 17.57
N THR A 202 -3.79 5.76 17.33
CA THR A 202 -3.97 6.79 16.28
C THR A 202 -2.93 7.89 16.40
N TYR A 203 -2.69 8.40 17.62
CA TYR A 203 -1.65 9.40 17.85
C TYR A 203 -0.25 8.88 17.46
N THR A 204 0.08 7.63 17.78
CA THR A 204 1.40 7.07 17.45
C THR A 204 1.62 6.99 15.94
N VAL A 205 0.63 6.49 15.18
CA VAL A 205 0.73 6.43 13.71
C VAL A 205 0.70 7.81 13.06
N GLU A 206 0.00 8.77 13.67
CA GLU A 206 0.04 10.17 13.27
C GLU A 206 1.45 10.78 13.47
N GLN A 207 2.08 10.55 14.62
CA GLN A 207 3.45 11.03 14.86
C GLN A 207 4.45 10.40 13.87
N MET A 208 4.33 9.09 13.59
CA MET A 208 5.12 8.43 12.55
C MET A 208 4.96 9.11 11.18
N THR A 209 3.71 9.42 10.80
CA THR A 209 3.41 10.14 9.55
C THR A 209 4.08 11.51 9.52
N ASN A 210 3.94 12.29 10.60
CA ASN A 210 4.49 13.64 10.69
C ASN A 210 6.02 13.65 10.69
N ALA A 211 6.66 12.70 11.37
CA ALA A 211 8.11 12.57 11.43
C ALA A 211 8.74 12.34 10.04
N ILE A 212 8.01 11.73 9.10
CA ILE A 212 8.52 11.49 7.74
C ILE A 212 8.10 12.63 6.78
N VAL A 213 6.84 13.10 6.84
CA VAL A 213 6.32 14.05 5.85
C VAL A 213 6.71 15.51 6.17
N ARG A 214 6.92 15.82 7.44
CA ARG A 214 7.23 17.18 7.92
C ARG A 214 8.15 17.18 9.15
N PRO A 215 9.34 16.55 9.05
CA PRO A 215 10.29 16.47 10.17
C PRO A 215 10.67 17.84 10.75
N ASP A 216 10.67 18.90 9.94
CA ASP A 216 11.07 20.25 10.37
C ASP A 216 9.98 21.05 11.09
N GLU A 217 8.72 20.56 11.12
CA GLU A 217 7.58 21.30 11.70
C GLU A 217 7.37 21.05 13.20
N GLY A 218 8.11 20.11 13.80
CA GLY A 218 7.99 19.78 15.22
C GLY A 218 8.78 18.54 15.61
N ASP A 219 8.82 18.26 16.92
CA ASP A 219 9.39 17.01 17.44
C ASP A 219 8.33 15.91 17.37
N PHE A 220 8.39 15.13 16.29
CA PHE A 220 7.51 13.99 16.04
C PHE A 220 8.19 12.65 16.32
N GLY A 221 9.37 12.64 16.95
CA GLY A 221 10.19 11.43 17.11
C GLY A 221 11.08 11.14 15.91
N GLN A 222 11.81 10.02 15.97
CA GLN A 222 12.87 9.69 15.03
C GLN A 222 12.74 8.27 14.49
N PHE A 223 13.06 8.11 13.20
CA PHE A 223 13.22 6.83 12.54
C PHE A 223 14.71 6.49 12.42
N GLU A 224 15.05 5.24 12.70
CA GLU A 224 16.42 4.72 12.53
C GLU A 224 16.37 3.46 11.67
N TRP A 225 17.27 3.33 10.71
CA TRP A 225 17.33 2.17 9.80
C TRP A 225 18.46 1.22 10.21
N GLU A 226 18.09 0.02 10.66
CA GLU A 226 19.05 -1.00 11.10
C GLU A 226 19.60 -1.81 9.92
N GLU A 227 18.74 -2.11 8.92
CA GLU A 227 19.10 -2.79 7.68
C GLU A 227 18.49 -2.02 6.50
N ASN A 228 19.31 -1.29 5.73
CA ASN A 228 18.90 -0.61 4.48
C ASN A 228 19.76 -1.12 3.29
N PRO A 229 19.19 -1.90 2.36
CA PRO A 229 19.95 -2.52 1.29
C PRO A 229 20.49 -1.54 0.24
N PHE A 230 20.01 -0.29 0.21
CA PHE A 230 20.38 0.69 -0.85
C PHE A 230 21.30 1.82 -0.35
N GLY A 231 21.72 1.81 0.92
CA GLY A 231 22.63 2.83 1.46
C GLY A 231 22.10 4.28 1.39
N LEU A 232 20.79 4.47 1.18
CA LEU A 232 20.13 5.78 1.17
C LEU A 232 20.19 6.41 2.58
N ALA A 233 20.22 7.74 2.64
CA ALA A 233 20.15 8.48 3.89
C ALA A 233 18.87 8.12 4.67
N GLU A 234 18.90 8.16 6.01
CA GLU A 234 17.79 7.71 6.85
C GLU A 234 16.45 8.43 6.54
N THR A 235 16.52 9.70 6.15
CA THR A 235 15.37 10.54 5.74
C THR A 235 14.79 10.18 4.37
N GLU A 236 15.48 9.39 3.55
CA GLU A 236 15.10 9.01 2.17
C GLU A 236 14.64 7.55 2.06
N SER A 237 14.29 6.92 3.17
CA SER A 237 14.16 5.47 3.19
C SER A 237 12.80 4.93 2.74
N PHE A 238 11.74 5.74 2.86
CA PHE A 238 10.42 5.46 2.27
C PHE A 238 10.18 6.38 1.07
N SER A 239 9.74 5.83 -0.06
CA SER A 239 9.41 6.61 -1.26
C SER A 239 8.08 7.35 -1.14
N ASN A 240 7.15 6.77 -0.39
CA ASN A 240 5.75 7.16 -0.37
C ASN A 240 5.09 6.69 0.93
N ILE A 241 4.21 7.53 1.47
CA ILE A 241 3.37 7.24 2.62
C ILE A 241 1.92 7.33 2.20
N ILE A 242 1.17 6.28 2.51
CA ILE A 242 -0.26 6.21 2.22
C ILE A 242 -1.01 6.04 3.53
N SER A 243 -1.77 7.07 3.93
CA SER A 243 -2.63 7.02 5.11
C SER A 243 -4.06 6.64 4.72
N VAL A 244 -4.58 5.59 5.36
CA VAL A 244 -5.93 5.07 5.16
C VAL A 244 -6.73 5.24 6.45
N THR A 245 -7.76 6.09 6.42
CA THR A 245 -8.69 6.25 7.55
C THR A 245 -10.07 6.64 7.07
N PHE A 246 -11.08 5.93 7.56
CA PHE A 246 -12.49 6.20 7.29
C PHE A 246 -13.23 6.68 8.55
N SER A 247 -12.51 7.06 9.61
CA SER A 247 -13.12 7.64 10.80
C SER A 247 -13.55 9.08 10.54
N ALA A 248 -14.84 9.35 10.68
CA ALA A 248 -15.39 10.70 10.60
C ALA A 248 -15.05 11.57 11.82
N PHE A 249 -14.66 10.95 12.94
CA PHE A 249 -14.39 11.60 14.22
C PHE A 249 -12.91 11.84 14.48
N ASP A 250 -12.06 11.36 13.59
CA ASP A 250 -10.62 11.57 13.69
C ASP A 250 -10.34 13.09 13.56
N PRO A 251 -9.62 13.72 14.51
CA PRO A 251 -9.28 15.14 14.44
C PRO A 251 -8.23 15.46 13.37
N PHE A 252 -7.59 14.46 12.77
CA PHE A 252 -6.45 14.65 11.86
C PHE A 252 -6.88 15.24 10.50
N GLU A 253 -6.29 16.36 10.09
CA GLU A 253 -6.48 16.89 8.74
C GLU A 253 -5.49 16.21 7.77
N PRO A 254 -5.95 15.70 6.62
CA PRO A 254 -5.04 15.16 5.61
C PRO A 254 -4.02 16.23 5.20
N LEU A 255 -2.75 15.87 5.25
CA LEU A 255 -1.68 16.76 4.80
C LEU A 255 -1.84 17.05 3.30
N PRO A 256 -1.57 18.29 2.85
CA PRO A 256 -1.62 18.63 1.43
C PRO A 256 -0.59 17.80 0.66
N ASN A 257 -0.96 17.37 -0.55
CA ASN A 257 -0.03 16.73 -1.47
C ASN A 257 1.13 17.69 -1.77
N ARG A 258 2.32 17.45 -1.21
CA ARG A 258 3.55 18.13 -1.59
C ARG A 258 4.10 17.50 -2.87
N GLN A 259 3.43 17.74 -4.01
CA GLN A 259 3.92 17.28 -5.31
C GLN A 259 5.10 18.11 -5.82
N ASP A 260 5.29 19.33 -5.30
CA ASP A 260 6.18 20.33 -5.89
C ASP A 260 7.60 20.40 -5.29
N LYS A 261 7.91 19.57 -4.29
CA LYS A 261 9.28 19.47 -3.75
C LYS A 261 9.89 18.14 -4.19
N LEU A 262 10.80 18.22 -5.16
CA LEU A 262 11.63 17.14 -5.72
C LEU A 262 12.43 16.31 -4.68
N SER A 263 12.33 16.62 -3.39
CA SER A 263 13.09 16.02 -2.30
C SER A 263 12.23 15.64 -1.07
N SER A 264 10.89 15.66 -1.17
CA SER A 264 10.01 15.29 -0.05
C SER A 264 9.27 13.99 -0.32
N VAL A 265 9.25 13.09 0.66
CA VAL A 265 8.46 11.83 0.64
C VAL A 265 7.02 12.14 0.24
N ARG A 266 6.50 11.41 -0.76
CA ARG A 266 5.12 11.59 -1.23
C ARG A 266 4.16 11.19 -0.12
N TYR A 267 3.16 12.01 0.13
CA TYR A 267 2.07 11.70 1.06
C TYR A 267 0.76 11.59 0.30
N GLN A 268 0.02 10.52 0.56
CA GLN A 268 -1.27 10.25 -0.06
C GLN A 268 -2.30 9.84 0.99
N TYR A 269 -3.51 10.37 0.86
CA TYR A 269 -4.62 10.09 1.77
C TYR A 269 -5.75 9.34 1.06
N ILE A 270 -6.21 8.26 1.69
CA ILE A 270 -7.38 7.47 1.27
C ILE A 270 -8.37 7.48 2.44
N GLY A 271 -9.53 8.11 2.25
CA GLY A 271 -10.49 8.26 3.34
C GLY A 271 -11.62 9.23 3.05
N LEU A 272 -12.38 9.56 4.10
CA LEU A 272 -13.58 10.40 4.03
C LEU A 272 -13.31 11.90 3.99
N LYS A 273 -12.11 12.38 4.33
CA LYS A 273 -11.81 13.82 4.34
C LYS A 273 -11.37 14.29 2.97
N HIS A 274 -11.72 15.52 2.59
CA HIS A 274 -11.04 16.17 1.47
C HIS A 274 -9.72 16.78 1.95
N VAL A 275 -8.74 16.82 1.05
CA VAL A 275 -7.47 17.50 1.28
C VAL A 275 -7.67 19.01 1.13
N GLY A 276 -7.06 19.77 2.05
CA GLY A 276 -7.10 21.23 2.05
C GLY A 276 -8.35 21.82 2.71
N LYS A 277 -8.37 23.15 2.77
CA LYS A 277 -9.42 23.95 3.42
C LYS A 277 -10.33 24.58 2.35
N ASN A 278 -11.55 24.96 2.75
CA ASN A 278 -12.42 25.83 1.95
C ASN A 278 -11.84 27.25 1.88
N ASP A 279 -12.38 28.08 1.00
CA ASP A 279 -11.98 29.48 0.81
C ASP A 279 -12.04 30.29 2.13
N ASP A 280 -12.94 29.91 3.05
CA ASP A 280 -13.08 30.48 4.40
C ASP A 280 -12.08 29.92 5.44
N GLY A 281 -11.11 29.10 5.02
CA GLY A 281 -10.12 28.48 5.91
C GLY A 281 -10.65 27.35 6.80
N LYS A 282 -11.91 26.91 6.62
CA LYS A 282 -12.51 25.79 7.36
C LYS A 282 -12.26 24.44 6.69
N PRO A 283 -12.24 23.33 7.44
CA PRO A 283 -12.20 21.98 6.86
C PRO A 283 -13.39 21.76 5.92
N LYS A 284 -13.14 21.08 4.80
CA LYS A 284 -14.20 20.65 3.89
C LYS A 284 -15.12 19.63 4.57
N PRO A 285 -16.43 19.59 4.22
CA PRO A 285 -17.31 18.54 4.72
C PRO A 285 -16.78 17.16 4.28
N PRO A 286 -17.13 16.05 4.97
CA PRO A 286 -16.73 14.72 4.53
C PRO A 286 -17.23 14.39 3.11
N LYS A 287 -16.46 13.58 2.38
CA LYS A 287 -16.78 13.05 1.05
C LYS A 287 -18.12 12.33 1.07
N SER A 288 -18.96 12.64 0.09
CA SER A 288 -20.21 11.92 -0.15
C SER A 288 -19.96 10.54 -0.78
N PRO A 289 -20.95 9.63 -0.78
CA PRO A 289 -20.86 8.38 -1.52
C PRO A 289 -20.54 8.57 -3.01
N ASP A 290 -21.01 9.65 -3.63
CA ASP A 290 -20.74 9.98 -5.03
C ASP A 290 -19.28 10.44 -5.24
N ASP A 291 -18.70 11.17 -4.28
CA ASP A 291 -17.28 11.53 -4.31
C ASP A 291 -16.40 10.27 -4.24
N LEU A 292 -16.72 9.33 -3.36
CA LEU A 292 -16.00 8.06 -3.25
C LEU A 292 -16.15 7.20 -4.51
N ALA A 293 -17.35 7.17 -5.12
CA ALA A 293 -17.56 6.51 -6.40
C ALA A 293 -16.76 7.19 -7.53
N ALA A 294 -16.65 8.52 -7.49
CA ALA A 294 -15.87 9.29 -8.44
C ALA A 294 -14.36 9.04 -8.31
N ASP A 295 -13.86 8.90 -7.09
CA ASP A 295 -12.49 8.50 -6.78
C ASP A 295 -12.24 7.08 -7.30
N PHE A 296 -13.09 6.11 -6.97
CA PHE A 296 -13.00 4.73 -7.45
C PHE A 296 -12.92 4.66 -8.98
N GLY A 297 -13.85 5.32 -9.68
CA GLY A 297 -13.87 5.31 -11.14
C GLY A 297 -12.63 5.98 -11.77
N LYS A 298 -12.06 7.00 -11.12
CA LYS A 298 -10.81 7.64 -11.58
C LYS A 298 -9.62 6.70 -11.40
N SER A 299 -9.54 5.98 -10.28
CA SER A 299 -8.50 4.99 -10.03
C SER A 299 -8.56 3.83 -11.02
N VAL A 300 -9.76 3.28 -11.26
CA VAL A 300 -9.95 2.21 -12.26
C VAL A 300 -9.47 2.66 -13.63
N GLN A 301 -9.86 3.87 -14.06
CA GLN A 301 -9.42 4.44 -15.34
C GLN A 301 -7.90 4.45 -15.48
N PHE A 302 -7.17 4.84 -14.42
CA PHE A 302 -5.71 4.90 -14.43
C PHE A 302 -5.08 3.50 -14.39
N ILE A 303 -5.65 2.59 -13.61
CA ILE A 303 -5.16 1.21 -13.47
C ILE A 303 -5.28 0.46 -14.79
N VAL A 304 -6.43 0.49 -15.46
CA VAL A 304 -6.63 -0.29 -16.70
C VAL A 304 -5.75 0.19 -17.86
N THR A 305 -5.23 1.41 -17.79
CA THR A 305 -4.29 1.94 -18.78
C THR A 305 -2.85 1.52 -18.55
N GLN A 306 -2.55 0.87 -17.41
CA GLN A 306 -1.22 0.39 -17.04
C GLN A 306 -1.29 -1.11 -16.77
N SER A 307 -0.78 -1.91 -17.69
CA SER A 307 -0.89 -3.38 -17.66
C SER A 307 -0.45 -4.00 -16.32
N ALA A 308 0.73 -3.64 -15.81
CA ALA A 308 1.25 -4.13 -14.55
C ALA A 308 0.38 -3.75 -13.35
N LYS A 309 -0.34 -2.62 -13.40
CA LYS A 309 -1.32 -2.24 -12.37
C LYS A 309 -2.61 -3.02 -12.54
N ALA A 310 -3.09 -3.22 -13.76
CA ALA A 310 -4.28 -4.02 -14.03
C ALA A 310 -4.10 -5.47 -13.54
N ASP A 311 -2.94 -6.09 -13.77
CA ASP A 311 -2.63 -7.44 -13.29
C ASP A 311 -2.57 -7.50 -11.77
N ARG A 312 -1.89 -6.54 -11.12
CA ARG A 312 -1.87 -6.42 -9.66
C ARG A 312 -3.28 -6.24 -9.08
N TRP A 313 -4.09 -5.40 -9.72
CA TRP A 313 -5.47 -5.17 -9.30
C TRP A 313 -6.30 -6.44 -9.41
N ARG A 314 -6.17 -7.18 -10.52
CA ARG A 314 -6.84 -8.48 -10.72
C ARG A 314 -6.46 -9.47 -9.63
N ARG A 315 -5.16 -9.61 -9.30
CA ARG A 315 -4.70 -10.48 -8.21
C ARG A 315 -5.26 -10.06 -6.85
N ALA A 316 -5.23 -8.76 -6.55
CA ALA A 316 -5.75 -8.24 -5.29
C ALA A 316 -7.26 -8.44 -5.13
N LEU A 317 -8.03 -8.27 -6.22
CA LEU A 317 -9.47 -8.55 -6.25
C LEU A 317 -9.75 -10.04 -6.05
N ALA A 318 -8.98 -10.94 -6.66
CA ALA A 318 -9.15 -12.38 -6.49
C ALA A 318 -9.02 -12.82 -5.01
N LEU A 319 -8.16 -12.19 -4.23
CA LEU A 319 -8.06 -12.44 -2.78
C LEU A 319 -9.29 -11.95 -2.01
N LEU A 320 -9.96 -10.89 -2.47
CA LEU A 320 -11.20 -10.41 -1.84
C LEU A 320 -12.41 -11.29 -2.17
N GLU A 321 -12.39 -12.04 -3.27
CA GLU A 321 -13.46 -12.94 -3.72
C GLU A 321 -13.67 -14.16 -2.80
N SER A 322 -12.85 -14.34 -1.76
CA SER A 322 -13.19 -15.25 -0.66
C SER A 322 -14.49 -14.82 0.03
N ASP A 323 -14.83 -13.53 -0.02
CA ASP A 323 -16.14 -13.02 0.40
C ASP A 323 -17.18 -13.19 -0.74
N PRO A 324 -18.34 -13.82 -0.49
CA PRO A 324 -19.36 -14.07 -1.51
C PRO A 324 -19.88 -12.81 -2.22
N ILE A 325 -19.95 -11.67 -1.53
CA ILE A 325 -20.45 -10.42 -2.11
C ILE A 325 -19.42 -9.86 -3.09
N PHE A 326 -18.12 -9.95 -2.77
CA PHE A 326 -17.06 -9.58 -3.71
C PHE A 326 -17.07 -10.46 -4.95
N LYS A 327 -17.21 -11.78 -4.76
CA LYS A 327 -17.30 -12.74 -5.87
C LYS A 327 -18.47 -12.44 -6.80
N GLN A 328 -19.65 -12.12 -6.24
CA GLN A 328 -20.84 -11.79 -7.02
C GLN A 328 -20.72 -10.42 -7.72
N ALA A 329 -19.96 -9.48 -7.17
CA ALA A 329 -19.81 -8.15 -7.74
C ALA A 329 -18.96 -8.13 -9.02
N GLU A 330 -18.15 -9.17 -9.26
CA GLU A 330 -17.32 -9.35 -10.47
C GLU A 330 -16.54 -8.09 -10.85
N ILE A 331 -15.89 -7.45 -9.88
CA ILE A 331 -15.26 -6.13 -10.05
C ILE A 331 -14.17 -6.16 -11.14
N TRP A 332 -13.49 -7.30 -11.26
CA TRP A 332 -12.45 -7.56 -12.26
C TRP A 332 -12.96 -7.45 -13.71
N SER A 333 -14.27 -7.63 -13.95
CA SER A 333 -14.89 -7.48 -15.27
C SER A 333 -14.71 -6.08 -15.86
N LEU A 334 -14.41 -5.06 -15.03
CA LEU A 334 -14.07 -3.72 -15.50
C LEU A 334 -12.80 -3.69 -16.37
N ILE A 335 -11.86 -4.64 -16.15
CA ILE A 335 -10.65 -4.78 -16.98
C ILE A 335 -11.04 -5.24 -18.38
N GLU A 336 -11.86 -6.29 -18.49
CA GLU A 336 -12.32 -6.84 -19.77
C GLU A 336 -13.22 -5.85 -20.51
N LYS A 337 -14.13 -5.19 -19.78
CA LYS A 337 -14.98 -4.14 -20.33
C LYS A 337 -14.17 -3.02 -20.96
N TYR A 338 -13.02 -2.65 -20.40
CA TYR A 338 -12.16 -1.64 -21.03
C TYR A 338 -11.62 -2.11 -22.38
N GLN A 339 -11.19 -3.38 -22.47
CA GLN A 339 -10.69 -3.97 -23.72
C GLN A 339 -11.77 -3.99 -24.81
N GLU A 340 -13.01 -4.29 -24.46
CA GLU A 340 -14.16 -4.20 -25.37
C GLU A 340 -14.43 -2.77 -25.82
N LEU A 341 -14.48 -1.82 -24.89
CA LEU A 341 -14.74 -0.41 -25.19
C LEU A 341 -13.66 0.20 -26.10
N GLN A 342 -12.41 -0.23 -25.99
CA GLN A 342 -11.30 0.19 -26.86
C GLN A 342 -11.42 -0.28 -28.32
N GLN A 343 -12.30 -1.25 -28.61
CA GLN A 343 -12.60 -1.70 -29.98
C GLN A 343 -13.74 -0.90 -30.60
N LEU A 344 -14.62 -0.32 -29.77
CA LEU A 344 -15.84 0.36 -30.20
C LEU A 344 -15.72 1.89 -30.23
N PHE A 345 -14.89 2.46 -29.36
CA PHE A 345 -14.80 3.90 -29.15
C PHE A 345 -13.36 4.41 -29.24
N GLU A 346 -13.22 5.71 -29.50
CA GLU A 346 -11.95 6.40 -29.26
C GLU A 346 -11.57 6.34 -27.77
N ARG A 347 -10.26 6.37 -27.48
CA ARG A 347 -9.72 6.16 -26.12
C ARG A 347 -10.41 7.03 -25.05
N ARG A 348 -10.64 8.31 -25.36
CA ARG A 348 -11.26 9.25 -24.41
C ARG A 348 -12.68 8.83 -24.04
N ASP A 349 -13.47 8.42 -25.02
CA ASP A 349 -14.87 8.02 -24.80
C ASP A 349 -14.95 6.65 -24.14
N ALA A 350 -14.09 5.71 -24.53
CA ALA A 350 -13.94 4.42 -23.85
C ALA A 350 -13.65 4.60 -22.35
N LEU A 351 -12.74 5.50 -21.99
CA LEU A 351 -12.41 5.79 -20.59
C LEU A 351 -13.56 6.46 -19.83
N ASN A 352 -14.31 7.35 -20.50
CA ASN A 352 -15.50 7.98 -19.90
C ASN A 352 -16.61 6.97 -19.60
N GLU A 353 -16.89 6.05 -20.53
CA GLU A 353 -17.89 4.98 -20.35
C GLU A 353 -17.46 3.95 -19.30
N LEU A 354 -16.17 3.62 -19.25
CA LEU A 354 -15.62 2.79 -18.19
C LEU A 354 -15.81 3.46 -16.81
N ARG A 355 -15.52 4.76 -16.70
CA ARG A 355 -15.68 5.51 -15.45
C ARG A 355 -17.13 5.52 -14.97
N LYS A 356 -18.09 5.67 -15.89
CA LYS A 356 -19.53 5.56 -15.56
C LYS A 356 -19.88 4.16 -15.06
N SER A 357 -19.37 3.12 -15.73
CA SER A 357 -19.58 1.72 -15.35
C SER A 357 -19.02 1.41 -13.97
N ALA A 358 -17.79 1.86 -13.69
CA ALA A 358 -17.14 1.69 -12.40
C ALA A 358 -17.92 2.37 -11.26
N ARG A 359 -18.43 3.60 -11.49
CA ARG A 359 -19.28 4.30 -10.52
C ARG A 359 -20.57 3.54 -10.22
N GLN A 360 -21.24 3.02 -11.25
CA GLN A 360 -22.48 2.25 -11.11
C GLN A 360 -22.28 0.92 -10.39
N LEU A 361 -21.16 0.24 -10.63
CA LEU A 361 -20.81 -0.99 -9.92
C LEU A 361 -20.54 -0.67 -8.44
N TYR A 362 -19.69 0.34 -8.19
CA TYR A 362 -19.33 0.75 -6.83
C TYR A 362 -20.53 1.18 -5.99
N SER A 363 -21.49 1.91 -6.57
CA SER A 363 -22.65 2.40 -5.82
C SER A 363 -23.55 1.28 -5.26
N LYS A 364 -23.57 0.10 -5.89
CA LYS A 364 -24.35 -1.07 -5.48
C LYS A 364 -23.74 -1.85 -4.30
N LEU A 365 -22.47 -1.62 -3.97
CA LEU A 365 -21.78 -2.31 -2.88
C LEU A 365 -22.25 -1.82 -1.50
N SER A 366 -22.13 -2.67 -0.48
CA SER A 366 -22.36 -2.24 0.91
C SER A 366 -21.22 -1.33 1.39
N SER A 367 -21.42 -0.60 2.50
CA SER A 367 -20.43 0.36 3.03
C SER A 367 -19.06 -0.27 3.29
N GLY A 368 -19.01 -1.44 3.93
CA GLY A 368 -17.75 -2.16 4.18
C GLY A 368 -17.04 -2.56 2.88
N HIS A 369 -17.77 -3.07 1.90
CA HIS A 369 -17.23 -3.46 0.60
C HIS A 369 -16.71 -2.26 -0.19
N LYS A 370 -17.43 -1.13 -0.14
CA LYS A 370 -17.00 0.16 -0.72
C LYS A 370 -15.66 0.60 -0.15
N ILE A 371 -15.51 0.59 1.18
CA ILE A 371 -14.27 0.96 1.86
C ILE A 371 -13.11 0.06 1.42
N VAL A 372 -13.31 -1.26 1.45
CA VAL A 372 -12.26 -2.22 1.10
C VAL A 372 -11.85 -2.09 -0.37
N VAL A 373 -12.81 -2.10 -1.30
CA VAL A 373 -12.48 -2.02 -2.72
C VAL A 373 -11.86 -0.68 -3.09
N LEU A 374 -12.36 0.43 -2.53
CA LEU A 374 -11.75 1.74 -2.77
C LEU A 374 -10.32 1.77 -2.26
N THR A 375 -10.07 1.24 -1.06
CA THR A 375 -8.74 1.19 -0.47
C THR A 375 -7.79 0.35 -1.33
N ILE A 376 -8.17 -0.87 -1.69
CA ILE A 376 -7.35 -1.76 -2.52
C ILE A 376 -7.10 -1.17 -3.91
N THR A 377 -8.12 -0.62 -4.57
CA THR A 377 -7.97 0.03 -5.87
C THR A 377 -7.05 1.26 -5.78
N ARG A 378 -7.23 2.11 -4.76
CA ARG A 378 -6.35 3.27 -4.56
C ARG A 378 -4.93 2.84 -4.25
N LEU A 379 -4.72 1.83 -3.41
CA LEU A 379 -3.38 1.28 -3.14
C LEU A 379 -2.72 0.77 -4.43
N VAL A 380 -3.43 0.06 -5.30
CA VAL A 380 -2.84 -0.37 -6.59
C VAL A 380 -2.46 0.83 -7.48
N GLU A 381 -3.27 1.89 -7.48
CA GLU A 381 -2.95 3.12 -8.20
C GLU A 381 -1.69 3.80 -7.66
N THR A 382 -1.56 3.85 -6.33
CA THR A 382 -0.65 4.78 -5.64
C THR A 382 0.58 4.14 -5.00
N LEU A 383 0.60 2.83 -4.82
CA LEU A 383 1.74 2.11 -4.25
C LEU A 383 2.96 2.23 -5.18
N GLU A 384 4.02 2.76 -4.58
CA GLU A 384 5.38 2.72 -5.11
C GLU A 384 6.19 1.73 -4.27
N GLU A 385 7.42 1.47 -4.68
CA GLU A 385 8.28 0.57 -3.93
C GLU A 385 8.71 1.17 -2.61
N ARG A 386 8.87 0.38 -1.55
CA ARG A 386 9.15 0.90 -0.19
C ARG A 386 8.09 1.91 0.27
N SER A 387 6.83 1.68 -0.10
CA SER A 387 5.72 2.45 0.46
C SER A 387 5.47 2.02 1.92
N LEU A 388 5.22 3.01 2.78
CA LEU A 388 4.65 2.80 4.11
C LEU A 388 3.14 3.06 4.06
N VAL A 389 2.34 2.03 4.32
CA VAL A 389 0.88 2.15 4.43
C VAL A 389 0.48 2.21 5.89
N ILE A 390 -0.20 3.27 6.28
CA ILE A 390 -0.77 3.43 7.62
C ILE A 390 -2.27 3.21 7.52
N VAL A 391 -2.81 2.30 8.31
CA VAL A 391 -4.25 2.01 8.36
C VAL A 391 -4.74 2.21 9.79
N ASP A 392 -5.73 3.09 9.98
CA ASP A 392 -6.31 3.33 11.31
C ASP A 392 -7.75 2.81 11.38
N GLU A 393 -8.01 1.98 12.39
CA GLU A 393 -9.30 1.35 12.72
C GLU A 393 -10.05 0.74 11.52
N PRO A 394 -9.41 -0.14 10.72
CA PRO A 394 -10.07 -0.76 9.56
C PRO A 394 -11.31 -1.57 9.93
N GLU A 395 -11.43 -2.05 11.17
CA GLU A 395 -12.56 -2.83 11.67
C GLU A 395 -13.89 -2.06 11.81
N ALA A 396 -13.88 -0.72 11.84
CA ALA A 396 -15.05 0.09 12.22
C ALA A 396 -16.33 -0.22 11.41
N HIS A 397 -16.19 -0.70 10.18
CA HIS A 397 -17.28 -1.04 9.28
C HIS A 397 -17.14 -2.41 8.59
N LEU A 398 -16.22 -3.27 9.06
CA LEU A 398 -15.91 -4.54 8.42
C LEU A 398 -16.26 -5.72 9.34
N HIS A 399 -16.99 -6.70 8.80
CA HIS A 399 -17.19 -7.99 9.47
C HIS A 399 -15.89 -8.80 9.46
N PRO A 400 -15.69 -9.74 10.41
CA PRO A 400 -14.41 -10.44 10.56
C PRO A 400 -13.86 -11.11 9.29
N PRO A 401 -14.65 -11.88 8.51
CA PRO A 401 -14.17 -12.48 7.26
C PRO A 401 -13.61 -11.46 6.26
N LEU A 402 -14.29 -10.31 6.11
CA LEU A 402 -13.86 -9.26 5.20
C LEU A 402 -12.60 -8.54 5.71
N LEU A 403 -12.46 -8.38 7.03
CA LEU A 403 -11.26 -7.81 7.63
C LEU A 403 -10.03 -8.72 7.40
N SER A 404 -10.20 -10.04 7.51
CA SER A 404 -9.16 -11.02 7.14
C SER A 404 -8.81 -10.94 5.67
N ALA A 405 -9.80 -10.96 4.76
CA ALA A 405 -9.58 -10.84 3.32
C ALA A 405 -8.86 -9.53 2.95
N PHE A 406 -9.26 -8.41 3.55
CA PHE A 406 -8.58 -7.12 3.39
C PHE A 406 -7.12 -7.18 3.86
N THR A 407 -6.86 -7.75 5.04
CA THR A 407 -5.49 -7.85 5.59
C THR A 407 -4.61 -8.72 4.71
N ARG A 408 -5.12 -9.83 4.17
CA ARG A 408 -4.39 -10.69 3.22
C ARG A 408 -4.12 -9.98 1.90
N SER A 409 -5.13 -9.32 1.32
CA SER A 409 -4.99 -8.55 0.07
C SER A 409 -3.98 -7.40 0.21
N LEU A 410 -4.02 -6.67 1.34
CA LEU A 410 -3.04 -5.64 1.68
C LEU A 410 -1.63 -6.22 1.81
N SER A 411 -1.47 -7.35 2.51
CA SER A 411 -0.19 -8.03 2.67
C SER A 411 0.41 -8.43 1.31
N ASP A 412 -0.39 -9.03 0.42
CA ASP A 412 0.04 -9.46 -0.91
C ASP A 412 0.48 -8.27 -1.80
N LEU A 413 -0.31 -7.20 -1.81
CA LEU A 413 0.03 -5.97 -2.54
C LEU A 413 1.38 -5.38 -2.11
N LEU A 414 1.65 -5.39 -0.81
CA LEU A 414 2.87 -4.82 -0.25
C LEU A 414 4.10 -5.70 -0.44
N ILE A 415 3.95 -7.04 -0.39
CA ILE A 415 5.06 -7.96 -0.69
C ILE A 415 5.61 -7.67 -2.09
N ASN A 416 4.73 -7.52 -3.08
CA ASN A 416 5.08 -7.22 -4.47
C ASN A 416 5.77 -5.85 -4.69
N ARG A 417 5.87 -5.01 -3.65
CA ARG A 417 6.45 -3.66 -3.70
C ARG A 417 7.51 -3.41 -2.63
N ASN A 418 7.95 -4.47 -1.95
CA ASN A 418 8.83 -4.37 -0.80
C ASN A 418 8.31 -3.34 0.25
N GLY A 419 6.99 -3.18 0.34
CA GLY A 419 6.32 -2.21 1.21
C GLY A 419 5.92 -2.79 2.55
N VAL A 420 5.54 -1.92 3.49
CA VAL A 420 5.14 -2.30 4.86
C VAL A 420 3.85 -1.59 5.26
N ALA A 421 2.97 -2.31 5.95
CA ALA A 421 1.80 -1.73 6.59
C ALA A 421 2.00 -1.62 8.10
N ILE A 422 1.51 -0.52 8.69
CA ILE A 422 1.31 -0.37 10.12
C ILE A 422 -0.19 -0.13 10.35
N ILE A 423 -0.85 -1.08 10.99
CA ILE A 423 -2.28 -1.06 11.28
C ILE A 423 -2.49 -0.71 12.76
N ALA A 424 -3.15 0.41 13.04
CA ALA A 424 -3.66 0.73 14.36
C ALA A 424 -5.08 0.19 14.49
N THR A 425 -5.32 -0.65 15.51
CA THR A 425 -6.60 -1.38 15.63
C THR A 425 -6.94 -1.68 17.10
N HIS A 426 -8.21 -1.92 17.37
CA HIS A 426 -8.70 -2.55 18.59
C HIS A 426 -9.26 -3.96 18.33
N SER A 427 -9.22 -4.45 17.08
CA SER A 427 -9.77 -5.75 16.68
C SER A 427 -8.73 -6.88 16.78
N PRO A 428 -8.95 -7.89 17.64
CA PRO A 428 -8.08 -9.06 17.71
C PRO A 428 -8.12 -9.94 16.46
N VAL A 429 -9.12 -9.77 15.58
CA VAL A 429 -9.25 -10.54 14.33
C VAL A 429 -8.03 -10.33 13.43
N ILE A 430 -7.51 -9.09 13.35
CA ILE A 430 -6.32 -8.78 12.53
C ILE A 430 -5.09 -9.54 13.03
N LEU A 431 -5.01 -9.82 14.34
CA LEU A 431 -3.87 -10.56 14.90
C LEU A 431 -3.81 -12.01 14.45
N GLN A 432 -4.95 -12.61 14.09
CA GLN A 432 -4.97 -13.97 13.54
C GLN A 432 -4.23 -14.05 12.20
N GLU A 433 -4.05 -12.91 11.54
CA GLU A 433 -3.44 -12.80 10.21
C GLU A 433 -1.93 -12.51 10.28
N VAL A 434 -1.37 -12.14 11.43
CA VAL A 434 0.05 -11.74 11.54
C VAL A 434 0.78 -12.52 12.62
N PRO A 435 2.09 -12.81 12.46
CA PRO A 435 2.88 -13.43 13.51
C PRO A 435 3.09 -12.47 14.69
N ARG A 436 3.28 -12.99 15.91
CA ARG A 436 3.46 -12.17 17.12
C ARG A 436 4.63 -11.20 17.03
N THR A 437 5.62 -11.49 16.18
CA THR A 437 6.77 -10.62 15.92
C THR A 437 6.41 -9.32 15.21
N CYS A 438 5.22 -9.26 14.60
CA CYS A 438 4.69 -8.09 13.92
C CYS A 438 3.62 -7.36 14.77
N VAL A 439 3.46 -7.73 16.04
CA VAL A 439 2.41 -7.19 16.91
C VAL A 439 3.02 -6.39 18.05
N TRP A 440 2.49 -5.20 18.27
CA TRP A 440 2.80 -4.32 19.39
C TRP A 440 1.54 -4.04 20.21
N CYS A 441 1.55 -4.47 21.47
CA CYS A 441 0.49 -4.22 22.43
C CYS A 441 0.77 -2.93 23.21
N LEU A 442 -0.08 -1.92 23.02
CA LEU A 442 -0.04 -0.65 23.73
C LEU A 442 -0.95 -0.72 24.96
N ARG A 443 -0.36 -0.58 26.15
CA ARG A 443 -1.08 -0.52 27.43
C ARG A 443 -0.85 0.82 28.11
N ARG A 444 -1.87 1.29 28.83
CA ARG A 444 -1.79 2.51 29.63
C ARG A 444 -2.38 2.26 31.02
N THR A 445 -1.59 2.49 32.05
CA THR A 445 -2.03 2.45 33.46
C THR A 445 -1.74 3.80 34.10
N GLY A 446 -2.79 4.63 34.25
CA GLY A 446 -2.63 6.01 34.70
C GLY A 446 -1.76 6.83 33.75
N ARG A 447 -0.57 7.23 34.24
CA ARG A 447 0.43 8.00 33.46
C ARG A 447 1.49 7.12 32.80
N GLU A 448 1.59 5.85 33.17
CA GLU A 448 2.55 4.92 32.56
C GLU A 448 1.99 4.36 31.26
N LYS A 449 2.80 4.39 30.20
CA LYS A 449 2.57 3.67 28.95
C LYS A 449 3.54 2.49 28.90
N ARG A 450 3.04 1.31 28.55
CA ARG A 450 3.85 0.12 28.29
C ARG A 450 3.59 -0.35 26.88
N ILE A 451 4.67 -0.73 26.19
CA ILE A 451 4.62 -1.24 24.82
C ILE A 451 5.40 -2.54 24.82
N GLU A 452 4.75 -3.63 24.47
CA GLU A 452 5.31 -4.98 24.53
C GLU A 452 4.78 -5.81 23.36
N ARG A 453 5.47 -6.91 23.03
CA ARG A 453 4.94 -7.89 22.08
C ARG A 453 4.06 -8.90 22.82
N PRO A 454 3.10 -9.56 22.14
CA PRO A 454 2.35 -10.67 22.72
C PRO A 454 3.28 -11.78 23.20
N ALA A 455 2.97 -12.36 24.37
CA ALA A 455 3.73 -13.49 24.91
C ALA A 455 3.52 -14.78 24.09
N LYS A 456 2.32 -14.98 23.56
CA LYS A 456 1.93 -16.12 22.73
C LYS A 456 1.95 -15.78 21.25
N GLU A 457 1.97 -16.80 20.40
CA GLU A 457 1.78 -16.64 18.97
C GLU A 457 0.37 -16.09 18.68
N THR A 458 0.25 -15.27 17.63
CA THR A 458 -1.00 -14.64 17.23
C THR A 458 -1.55 -15.22 15.93
N PHE A 459 -0.69 -15.63 14.99
CA PHE A 459 -1.13 -16.16 13.70
C PHE A 459 -1.97 -17.43 13.88
N GLY A 460 -3.21 -17.41 13.39
CA GLY A 460 -4.17 -18.52 13.50
C GLY A 460 -4.70 -18.82 14.91
N GLU A 461 -4.41 -17.98 15.91
CA GLU A 461 -4.85 -18.19 17.30
C GLU A 461 -6.36 -17.92 17.48
N ASN A 462 -6.97 -18.45 18.55
CA ASN A 462 -8.36 -18.20 18.86
C ASN A 462 -8.62 -16.73 19.25
N VAL A 463 -9.66 -16.11 18.67
CA VAL A 463 -10.02 -14.70 18.93
C VAL A 463 -10.28 -14.43 20.42
N GLY A 464 -10.91 -15.37 21.14
CA GLY A 464 -11.14 -15.27 22.59
C GLY A 464 -9.82 -15.25 23.37
N THR A 465 -8.88 -16.15 23.05
CA THR A 465 -7.52 -16.14 23.63
C THR A 465 -6.82 -14.81 23.38
N LEU A 466 -6.88 -14.28 22.16
CA LEU A 466 -6.26 -13.00 21.80
C LEU A 466 -6.91 -11.84 22.54
N THR A 467 -8.25 -11.82 22.60
CA THR A 467 -9.04 -10.81 23.31
C THR A 467 -8.65 -10.78 24.79
N GLN A 468 -8.58 -11.95 25.44
CA GLN A 468 -8.14 -12.06 26.82
C GLN A 468 -6.69 -11.60 27.00
N ALA A 469 -5.76 -11.98 26.11
CA ALA A 469 -4.35 -11.60 26.20
C ALA A 469 -4.14 -10.08 26.11
N ILE A 470 -4.91 -9.40 25.27
CA ILE A 470 -4.77 -7.95 25.02
C ILE A 470 -5.53 -7.15 26.07
N PHE A 471 -6.78 -7.51 26.34
CA PHE A 471 -7.69 -6.67 27.13
C PHE A 471 -7.79 -7.08 28.60
N GLN A 472 -7.28 -8.26 28.99
CA GLN A 472 -7.19 -8.84 30.35
C GLN A 472 -8.22 -8.31 31.37
N LEU A 473 -7.98 -7.13 31.95
CA LEU A 473 -8.84 -6.57 33.00
C LEU A 473 -10.26 -6.20 32.54
N GLU A 474 -10.45 -5.68 31.32
CA GLU A 474 -11.79 -5.21 30.87
C GLU A 474 -12.77 -6.36 30.66
N VAL A 475 -12.29 -7.46 30.10
CA VAL A 475 -13.08 -8.67 29.88
C VAL A 475 -13.53 -9.23 31.23
N THR A 476 -12.65 -9.28 32.22
CA THR A 476 -12.98 -9.84 33.55
C THR A 476 -13.93 -8.97 34.37
N THR A 477 -14.01 -7.66 34.13
CA THR A 477 -14.81 -6.74 34.96
C THR A 477 -16.09 -6.22 34.29
N SER A 478 -16.35 -6.57 33.02
CA SER A 478 -17.47 -6.05 32.25
C SER A 478 -18.36 -7.14 31.64
N GLY A 479 -19.57 -6.76 31.22
CA GLY A 479 -20.51 -7.66 30.53
C GLY A 479 -20.87 -8.92 31.33
N PHE A 480 -20.98 -10.04 30.62
CA PHE A 480 -21.41 -11.32 31.20
C PHE A 480 -20.39 -11.88 32.20
N HIS A 481 -19.09 -11.61 32.06
CA HIS A 481 -18.07 -12.06 33.02
C HIS A 481 -18.34 -11.55 34.44
N ARG A 482 -18.81 -10.31 34.58
CA ARG A 482 -19.21 -9.77 35.88
C ARG A 482 -20.46 -10.48 36.42
N MET A 483 -21.42 -10.80 35.56
CA MET A 483 -22.62 -11.56 35.95
C MET A 483 -22.24 -12.96 36.44
N LEU A 484 -21.35 -13.65 35.71
CA LEU A 484 -20.84 -14.98 36.09
C LEU A 484 -20.07 -14.92 37.42
N SER A 485 -19.17 -13.94 37.58
CA SER A 485 -18.39 -13.78 38.81
C SER A 485 -19.28 -13.49 40.02
N ASN A 486 -20.27 -12.60 39.88
CA ASN A 486 -21.26 -12.34 40.92
C ASN A 486 -22.04 -13.61 41.29
N ALA A 487 -22.36 -14.46 40.31
CA ALA A 487 -23.05 -15.70 40.57
C ALA A 487 -22.23 -16.76 41.28
N VAL A 488 -20.94 -16.87 40.95
CA VAL A 488 -20.02 -17.75 41.66
C VAL A 488 -19.78 -17.26 43.10
N ASN A 489 -19.75 -15.95 43.31
CA ASN A 489 -19.56 -15.32 44.63
C ASN A 489 -20.75 -15.47 45.58
N GLU A 490 -21.91 -15.90 45.10
CA GLU A 490 -23.05 -16.28 45.94
C GLU A 490 -22.93 -17.70 46.53
N ASN A 491 -21.74 -18.31 46.44
CA ASN A 491 -21.45 -19.66 46.92
C ASN A 491 -22.34 -20.76 46.29
N LEU A 492 -22.81 -20.52 45.06
CA LEU A 492 -23.55 -21.52 44.30
C LEU A 492 -22.59 -22.61 43.78
N THR A 493 -23.11 -23.84 43.66
CA THR A 493 -22.44 -24.93 42.92
C THR A 493 -22.49 -24.66 41.42
N TYR A 494 -21.73 -25.42 40.61
CA TYR A 494 -21.76 -25.27 39.15
C TYR A 494 -23.19 -25.36 38.60
N ASP A 495 -23.96 -26.37 39.01
CA ASP A 495 -25.36 -26.54 38.59
C ASP A 495 -26.25 -25.40 39.11
N GLY A 496 -26.00 -24.91 40.33
CA GLY A 496 -26.71 -23.76 40.88
C GLY A 496 -26.47 -22.46 40.08
N VAL A 497 -25.24 -22.26 39.58
CA VAL A 497 -24.94 -21.14 38.67
C VAL A 497 -25.66 -21.35 37.32
N VAL A 498 -25.61 -22.55 36.74
CA VAL A 498 -26.30 -22.83 35.47
C VAL A 498 -27.81 -22.58 35.59
N GLU A 499 -28.44 -23.03 36.67
CA GLU A 499 -29.85 -22.82 36.95
C GLU A 499 -30.19 -21.34 37.16
N ARG A 500 -29.31 -20.58 37.83
CA ARG A 500 -29.49 -19.13 38.00
C ARG A 500 -29.59 -18.38 36.67
N PHE A 501 -28.91 -18.87 35.63
CA PHE A 501 -29.00 -18.34 34.27
C PHE A 501 -30.05 -19.08 33.42
N ASN A 502 -30.96 -19.85 34.03
CA ASN A 502 -32.01 -20.64 33.37
C ASN A 502 -31.46 -21.57 32.26
N GLY A 503 -30.25 -22.11 32.44
CA GLY A 503 -29.59 -22.96 31.46
C GLY A 503 -29.01 -22.22 30.24
N GLN A 504 -29.12 -20.88 30.16
CA GLN A 504 -28.74 -20.05 29.00
C GLN A 504 -27.23 -19.71 28.94
N LEU A 505 -26.38 -20.51 29.56
CA LEU A 505 -24.92 -20.35 29.48
C LEU A 505 -24.38 -21.09 28.25
N GLY A 506 -23.69 -20.37 27.36
CA GLY A 506 -22.89 -20.96 26.29
C GLY A 506 -21.61 -21.62 26.80
N ASP A 507 -20.88 -22.31 25.93
CA ASP A 507 -19.73 -23.14 26.32
C ASP A 507 -18.60 -22.34 26.99
N GLU A 508 -18.30 -21.15 26.47
CA GLU A 508 -17.30 -20.25 27.07
C GLU A 508 -17.70 -19.83 28.49
N ALA A 509 -18.96 -19.43 28.69
CA ALA A 509 -19.48 -19.06 30.00
C ALA A 509 -19.42 -20.24 30.98
N ARG A 510 -19.76 -21.46 30.53
CA ARG A 510 -19.65 -22.69 31.34
C ARG A 510 -18.21 -22.98 31.73
N ALA A 511 -17.26 -22.84 30.81
CA ALA A 511 -15.84 -23.01 31.09
C ALA A 511 -15.32 -21.99 32.11
N ILE A 512 -15.72 -20.72 31.97
CA ILE A 512 -15.38 -19.64 32.93
C ILE A 512 -15.94 -19.96 34.32
N VAL A 513 -17.21 -20.35 34.43
CA VAL A 513 -17.83 -20.70 35.72
C VAL A 513 -17.09 -21.85 36.40
N ARG A 514 -16.72 -22.90 35.66
CA ARG A 514 -15.93 -24.02 36.22
C ARG A 514 -14.59 -23.54 36.77
N SER A 515 -13.90 -22.69 36.01
CA SER A 515 -12.61 -22.11 36.43
C SER A 515 -12.74 -21.25 37.69
N LEU A 516 -13.75 -20.37 37.74
CA LEU A 516 -14.01 -19.49 38.89
C LEU A 516 -14.40 -20.27 40.15
N ILE A 517 -15.23 -21.32 40.03
CA ILE A 517 -15.58 -22.20 41.15
C ILE A 517 -14.35 -22.95 41.64
N ALA A 518 -13.55 -23.53 40.74
CA ALA A 518 -12.32 -24.23 41.12
C ALA A 518 -11.33 -23.31 41.85
N ALA A 519 -11.18 -22.06 41.39
CA ALA A 519 -10.33 -21.07 42.06
C ALA A 519 -10.88 -20.64 43.43
N ARG A 520 -12.20 -20.45 43.56
CA ARG A 520 -12.88 -20.15 44.83
C ARG A 520 -12.65 -21.28 45.84
N ASP A 521 -12.84 -22.52 45.42
CA ASP A 521 -12.77 -23.70 46.28
C ASP A 521 -11.31 -24.08 46.65
N GLN A 522 -10.32 -23.68 45.85
CA GLN A 522 -8.89 -23.82 46.16
C GLN A 522 -8.35 -22.71 47.08
N GLY A 523 -9.02 -21.56 47.15
CA GLY A 523 -8.65 -20.43 47.98
C GLY A 523 -9.39 -20.32 49.32
N ALA A 524 -10.25 -21.31 49.64
CA ALA A 524 -11.06 -21.38 50.85
C ALA A 524 -10.40 -22.23 51.96
#